data_AF-A0A928L0I8-F1
#
_entry.id   AF-A0A928L0I8-F1
#
_cell.length_a   1.000
_cell.length_b   1.000
_cell.length_c   1.000
_cell.angle_alpha   90.00
_cell.angle_beta   90.00
_cell.angle_gamma   90.00
#
_symmetry.space_group_name_H-M   'P 1'
#
loop_
_entity.id
_entity.type
_entity.pdbx_description
1 polymer ?
#
loop_
_entity_poly.entity_id
_entity_poly.type
_entity_poly.pdbx_seq_one_letter_code
_entity_poly.pdbx_strand_id
1 'polypeptide(L)'
;MLEIHERQDTIGYENIVATILSENIHIVESKNGESTNGYGVYSVGENGLSIHDYESGEWDIIDGIIRTILFKGMLGGINRCEFQVRDVEKQQKLTKLGFINEESKTIEDINDFMSNCKKCKHSK
;
A
#
# COMPACT_ATOMS: atom_id res chain seq x y z
N MET A 1 -12.49 -5.89 12.98
CA MET A 1 -11.02 -5.77 12.92
C MET A 1 -10.63 -6.10 11.50
N LEU A 2 -9.88 -5.24 10.82
CA LEU A 2 -9.38 -5.56 9.48
C LEU A 2 -8.28 -6.59 9.61
N GLU A 3 -8.36 -7.68 8.85
CA GLU A 3 -7.41 -8.78 8.87
C GLU A 3 -6.62 -8.77 7.57
N ILE A 4 -5.31 -8.52 7.65
CA ILE A 4 -4.43 -8.40 6.48
C ILE A 4 -3.29 -9.38 6.61
N HIS A 5 -3.14 -10.25 5.61
CA HIS A 5 -2.15 -11.32 5.58
C HIS A 5 -1.15 -11.13 4.46
N GLU A 6 0.12 -11.39 4.76
CA GLU A 6 1.16 -11.51 3.74
C GLU A 6 1.02 -12.87 3.05
N ARG A 7 1.09 -12.88 1.72
CA ARG A 7 1.19 -14.11 0.93
C ARG A 7 2.61 -14.63 0.90
N GLN A 8 2.75 -15.94 0.76
CA GLN A 8 4.05 -16.62 0.60
C GLN A 8 4.47 -16.80 -0.87
N ASP A 9 3.55 -16.56 -1.80
CA ASP A 9 3.74 -16.72 -3.23
C ASP A 9 2.88 -15.70 -3.99
N THR A 10 3.09 -15.61 -5.31
CA THR A 10 2.40 -14.67 -6.19
C THR A 10 1.28 -15.30 -7.02
N ILE A 11 0.84 -16.52 -6.67
CA ILE A 11 -0.16 -17.28 -7.44
C ILE A 11 -1.49 -16.50 -7.45
N GLY A 12 -2.04 -16.30 -8.65
CA GLY A 12 -3.26 -15.52 -8.90
C GLY A 12 -3.03 -14.04 -9.19
N TYR A 13 -1.78 -13.56 -9.12
CA TYR A 13 -1.40 -12.17 -9.39
C TYR A 13 -0.38 -12.04 -10.53
N GLU A 14 -0.20 -13.09 -11.34
CA GLU A 14 0.84 -13.20 -12.36
C GLU A 14 0.79 -12.06 -13.37
N ASN A 15 -0.42 -11.64 -13.77
CA ASN A 15 -0.62 -10.55 -14.71
C ASN A 15 -0.11 -9.19 -14.17
N ILE A 16 -0.24 -8.97 -12.86
CA ILE A 16 0.24 -7.74 -12.22
C ILE A 16 1.77 -7.84 -12.07
N VAL A 17 2.24 -8.95 -11.51
CA VAL A 17 3.65 -9.24 -11.23
C VAL A 17 4.51 -9.17 -12.50
N ALA A 18 4.02 -9.69 -13.62
CA ALA A 18 4.74 -9.67 -14.90
C ALA A 18 5.07 -8.25 -15.41
N THR A 19 4.41 -7.22 -14.89
CA THR A 19 4.62 -5.82 -15.30
C THR A 19 5.61 -5.06 -14.40
N ILE A 20 6.05 -5.67 -13.30
CA ILE A 20 6.89 -5.09 -12.26
C ILE A 20 8.34 -5.52 -12.50
N LEU A 21 9.25 -4.55 -12.57
CA LEU A 21 10.70 -4.78 -12.73
C LEU A 21 11.37 -4.87 -11.35
N SER A 22 10.99 -5.87 -10.55
CA SER A 22 11.61 -6.15 -9.25
C SER A 22 11.59 -7.65 -8.96
N GLU A 23 12.66 -8.17 -8.38
CA GLU A 23 12.74 -9.57 -7.95
C GLU A 23 12.13 -9.81 -6.56
N ASN A 24 11.89 -8.74 -5.79
CA ASN A 24 11.47 -8.80 -4.40
C ASN A 24 10.03 -8.27 -4.25
N ILE A 25 9.08 -8.97 -4.88
CA ILE A 25 7.67 -8.61 -4.90
C ILE A 25 6.94 -9.32 -3.77
N HIS A 26 6.10 -8.55 -3.09
CA HIS A 26 5.32 -8.93 -1.92
C HIS A 26 3.85 -8.62 -2.17
N ILE A 27 2.98 -9.43 -1.58
CA ILE A 27 1.53 -9.30 -1.73
C ILE A 27 0.89 -9.43 -0.36
N VAL A 28 0.10 -8.43 0.01
CA VAL A 28 -0.81 -8.50 1.15
C VAL A 28 -2.25 -8.63 0.68
N GLU A 29 -3.03 -9.41 1.41
CA GLU A 29 -4.46 -9.58 1.17
C GLU A 29 -5.26 -9.19 2.40
N SER A 30 -6.30 -8.39 2.20
CA SER A 30 -7.35 -8.19 3.20
C SER A 30 -8.33 -9.34 3.15
N LYS A 31 -8.73 -9.82 4.33
CA LYS A 31 -9.66 -10.94 4.52
C LYS A 31 -10.95 -10.50 5.20
N ASN A 32 -12.06 -11.07 4.74
CA ASN A 32 -13.36 -11.05 5.40
C ASN A 32 -13.81 -12.50 5.61
N GLY A 33 -13.48 -13.05 6.78
CA GLY A 33 -13.49 -14.49 6.99
C GLY A 33 -12.51 -15.19 6.04
N GLU A 34 -12.96 -16.24 5.36
CA GLU A 34 -12.13 -16.99 4.42
C GLU A 34 -11.95 -16.31 3.05
N SER A 35 -12.66 -15.21 2.80
CA SER A 35 -12.69 -14.55 1.48
C SER A 35 -11.73 -13.36 1.42
N THR A 36 -11.00 -13.23 0.32
CA THR A 36 -10.21 -12.01 0.03
C THR A 36 -11.13 -10.89 -0.43
N ASN A 37 -11.09 -9.74 0.23
CA ASN A 37 -11.87 -8.55 -0.13
C ASN A 37 -10.99 -7.34 -0.52
N GLY A 38 -9.67 -7.55 -0.63
CA GLY A 38 -8.75 -6.61 -1.22
C GLY A 38 -7.32 -7.11 -1.21
N TYR A 39 -6.44 -6.45 -1.96
CA TYR A 39 -5.02 -6.76 -1.99
C TYR A 39 -4.16 -5.51 -2.17
N GLY A 40 -2.87 -5.64 -1.89
CA GLY A 40 -1.82 -4.69 -2.26
C GLY A 40 -0.57 -5.42 -2.71
N VAL A 41 0.04 -4.94 -3.80
CA VAL A 41 1.27 -5.47 -4.39
C VAL A 41 2.36 -4.42 -4.25
N TYR A 42 3.47 -4.79 -3.62
CA TYR A 42 4.59 -3.89 -3.36
C TYR A 42 5.93 -4.60 -3.53
N SER A 43 7.00 -3.83 -3.63
CA SER A 43 8.37 -4.37 -3.61
C SER A 43 9.25 -3.59 -2.65
N VAL A 44 10.32 -4.22 -2.22
CA VAL A 44 11.35 -3.59 -1.41
C VAL A 44 12.68 -3.63 -2.17
N GLY A 45 13.24 -2.45 -2.44
CA GLY A 45 14.52 -2.28 -3.13
C GLY A 45 15.45 -1.30 -2.42
N GLU A 46 16.57 -0.97 -3.06
CA GLU A 46 17.60 -0.08 -2.49
C GLU A 46 17.08 1.32 -2.16
N ASN A 47 16.13 1.83 -2.94
CA ASN A 47 15.54 3.16 -2.80
C ASN A 47 14.34 3.21 -1.84
N GLY A 48 14.04 2.10 -1.17
CA GLY A 48 12.92 1.95 -0.25
C GLY A 48 11.79 1.09 -0.80
N LEU A 49 10.57 1.40 -0.36
CA LEU A 49 9.36 0.65 -0.68
C LEU A 49 8.70 1.21 -1.95
N SER A 50 8.18 0.35 -2.80
CA SER A 50 7.40 0.75 -3.98
C SER A 50 6.07 0.03 -4.01
N ILE A 51 4.95 0.76 -4.07
CA ILE A 51 3.60 0.18 -4.23
C ILE A 51 3.24 0.21 -5.71
N HIS A 52 2.95 -0.97 -6.26
CA HIS A 52 2.72 -1.17 -7.70
C HIS A 52 1.24 -1.27 -8.06
N ASP A 53 0.46 -1.93 -7.21
CA ASP A 53 -0.99 -2.04 -7.41
C ASP A 53 -1.71 -2.33 -6.09
N TYR A 54 -3.01 -2.10 -6.07
CA TYR A 54 -3.90 -2.48 -4.98
C TYR A 54 -5.35 -2.53 -5.47
N GLU A 55 -6.23 -3.27 -4.81
CA GLU A 55 -7.66 -3.23 -5.11
C GLU A 55 -8.51 -3.51 -3.87
N SER A 56 -9.64 -2.82 -3.78
CA SER A 56 -10.76 -3.18 -2.91
C SER A 56 -11.99 -2.35 -3.28
N GLY A 57 -13.17 -2.90 -2.99
CA GLY A 57 -14.44 -2.18 -3.09
C GLY A 57 -14.67 -1.13 -2.01
N GLU A 58 -13.87 -1.13 -0.92
CA GLU A 58 -14.10 -0.30 0.26
C GLU A 58 -12.90 0.60 0.58
N TRP A 59 -13.16 1.89 0.83
CA TRP A 59 -12.10 2.89 1.10
C TRP A 59 -11.27 2.58 2.34
N ASP A 60 -11.90 2.10 3.41
CA ASP A 60 -11.21 1.78 4.67
C ASP A 60 -10.27 0.58 4.51
N ILE A 61 -10.61 -0.35 3.62
CA ILE A 61 -9.75 -1.49 3.30
C ILE A 61 -8.54 -1.03 2.50
N ILE A 62 -8.73 -0.14 1.52
CA ILE A 62 -7.63 0.44 0.76
C ILE A 62 -6.65 1.16 1.70
N ASP A 63 -7.16 2.05 2.57
CA ASP A 63 -6.33 2.76 3.54
C ASP A 63 -5.57 1.78 4.44
N GLY A 64 -6.26 0.76 4.97
CA GLY A 64 -5.67 -0.27 5.82
C GLY A 64 -4.57 -1.10 5.13
N ILE A 65 -4.77 -1.48 3.87
CA ILE A 65 -3.79 -2.20 3.05
C ILE A 65 -2.53 -1.35 2.87
N ILE A 66 -2.68 -0.12 2.40
CA ILE A 66 -1.53 0.76 2.14
C ILE A 66 -0.77 1.05 3.43
N ARG A 67 -1.47 1.39 4.52
CA ARG A 67 -0.84 1.62 5.83
C ARG A 67 -0.13 0.39 6.37
N THR A 68 -0.66 -0.82 6.13
CA THR A 68 -0.01 -2.06 6.54
C THR A 68 1.31 -2.28 5.80
N ILE A 69 1.33 -2.00 4.50
CA ILE A 69 2.55 -2.07 3.68
C ILE A 69 3.58 -1.04 4.19
N LEU A 70 3.16 0.21 4.44
CA LEU A 70 4.03 1.25 4.99
C LEU A 70 4.59 0.86 6.36
N PHE A 71 3.77 0.32 7.25
CA PHE A 71 4.18 -0.14 8.57
C PHE A 71 5.19 -1.29 8.49
N LYS A 72 4.99 -2.25 7.57
CA LYS A 72 5.97 -3.31 7.30
C LYS A 72 7.30 -2.75 6.80
N GLY A 73 7.27 -1.76 5.92
CA GLY A 73 8.45 -1.01 5.50
C GLY A 73 9.21 -0.42 6.70
N MET A 74 8.49 0.26 7.61
CA MET A 74 9.08 0.83 8.83
C MET A 74 9.74 -0.24 9.72
N LEU A 75 9.09 -1.40 9.90
CA LEU A 75 9.67 -2.51 10.67
C LEU A 75 10.96 -3.05 10.03
N GLY A 76 11.07 -2.97 8.70
CA GLY A 76 12.27 -3.29 7.94
C GLY A 76 13.32 -2.17 7.89
N GLY A 77 13.12 -1.07 8.60
CA GLY A 77 14.03 0.09 8.59
C GLY A 77 13.91 0.98 7.36
N ILE A 78 12.86 0.80 6.55
CA ILE A 78 12.58 1.61 5.36
C ILE A 78 11.69 2.77 5.75
N ASN A 79 12.08 4.00 5.38
CA ASN A 79 11.32 5.21 5.71
C ASN A 79 10.81 5.98 4.49
N ARG A 80 10.95 5.43 3.28
CA ARG A 80 10.51 6.07 2.03
C ARG A 80 9.65 5.11 1.22
N CYS A 81 8.55 5.61 0.68
CA CYS A 81 7.63 4.86 -0.18
C CYS A 81 7.31 5.64 -1.46
N GLU A 82 7.48 5.00 -2.61
CA GLU A 82 7.05 5.51 -3.91
C GLU A 82 5.81 4.76 -4.41
N PHE A 83 4.84 5.48 -4.97
CA PHE A 83 3.64 4.92 -5.59
C PHE A 83 3.83 4.82 -7.10
N GLN A 84 4.11 3.62 -7.59
CA GLN A 84 4.29 3.28 -9.01
C GLN A 84 3.00 2.73 -9.65
N VAL A 85 1.84 3.01 -9.05
CA VAL A 85 0.52 2.61 -9.55
C VAL A 85 0.24 3.28 -10.89
N ARG A 86 0.00 2.48 -11.94
CA ARG A 86 -0.22 3.00 -13.32
C ARG A 86 -1.65 3.47 -13.57
N ASP A 87 -2.62 2.86 -12.92
CA ASP A 87 -4.04 3.17 -13.09
C ASP A 87 -4.40 4.57 -12.55
N VAL A 88 -5.02 5.39 -13.39
CA VAL A 88 -5.35 6.79 -13.09
C VAL A 88 -6.46 6.89 -12.03
N GLU A 89 -7.45 6.02 -12.05
CA GLU A 89 -8.53 6.02 -11.05
C GLU A 89 -7.98 5.64 -9.68
N LYS A 90 -7.09 4.64 -9.62
CA LYS A 90 -6.38 4.28 -8.38
C LYS A 90 -5.50 5.41 -7.89
N GLN A 91 -4.76 6.09 -8.77
CA GLN A 91 -4.01 7.31 -8.37
C GLN A 91 -4.93 8.36 -7.75
N GLN A 92 -6.11 8.62 -8.32
CA GLN A 92 -7.08 9.56 -7.73
C GLN A 92 -7.58 9.11 -6.36
N LYS A 93 -7.80 7.80 -6.16
CA LYS A 93 -8.15 7.25 -4.84
C LYS A 93 -7.02 7.50 -3.83
N LEU A 94 -5.75 7.28 -4.20
CA LEU A 94 -4.60 7.56 -3.32
C LEU A 94 -4.50 9.05 -2.96
N THR A 95 -4.75 9.94 -3.91
CA THR A 95 -4.79 11.40 -3.65
C THR A 95 -5.91 11.75 -2.66
N LYS A 96 -7.11 11.19 -2.83
CA LYS A 96 -8.24 11.42 -1.92
C LYS A 96 -7.99 10.89 -0.50
N LEU A 97 -7.25 9.79 -0.38
CA LEU A 97 -6.83 9.22 0.90
C LEU A 97 -5.61 9.94 1.50
N GLY A 98 -5.01 10.90 0.77
CA GLY A 98 -3.90 11.72 1.24
C GLY A 98 -2.54 11.03 1.22
N PHE A 99 -2.40 9.88 0.55
CA PHE A 99 -1.11 9.18 0.43
C PHE A 99 -0.15 9.87 -0.56
N ILE A 100 -0.70 10.50 -1.59
CA ILE A 100 0.03 11.24 -2.63
C ILE A 100 -0.67 12.56 -2.94
N ASN A 101 -0.02 13.43 -3.70
CA ASN A 101 -0.63 14.65 -4.23
C ASN A 101 -0.27 14.82 -5.71
N GLU A 102 -0.69 15.94 -6.32
CA GLU A 102 -0.46 16.20 -7.75
C GLU A 102 1.03 16.37 -8.10
N GLU A 103 1.85 16.79 -7.14
CA GLU A 103 3.26 17.13 -7.34
C GLU A 103 4.20 15.97 -6.97
N SER A 104 3.78 15.08 -6.08
CA SER A 104 4.58 13.97 -5.56
C SER A 104 3.77 12.70 -5.41
N LYS A 105 4.32 11.62 -5.97
CA LYS A 105 3.88 10.23 -5.76
C LYS A 105 4.72 9.51 -4.72
N THR A 106 5.35 10.25 -3.83
CA THR A 106 6.27 9.69 -2.84
C THR A 106 5.95 10.21 -1.44
N ILE A 107 6.01 9.29 -0.48
CA ILE A 107 6.14 9.59 0.94
C ILE A 107 7.63 9.51 1.29
N GLU A 108 8.26 10.66 1.52
CA GLU A 108 9.70 10.76 1.84
C GLU A 108 10.01 10.38 3.30
N ASP A 109 9.02 10.50 4.20
CA ASP A 109 9.12 10.08 5.62
C ASP A 109 7.85 9.33 6.03
N ILE A 110 7.91 7.99 5.98
CA ILE A 110 6.79 7.13 6.37
C ILE A 110 6.45 7.31 7.85
N ASN A 111 7.46 7.46 8.72
CA ASN A 111 7.24 7.62 10.15
C ASN A 111 6.48 8.92 10.48
N ASP A 112 6.85 10.04 9.87
CA ASP A 112 6.11 11.30 10.01
C ASP A 112 4.69 11.18 9.45
N PHE A 113 4.55 10.62 8.24
CA PHE A 113 3.25 10.39 7.61
C PHE A 113 2.30 9.58 8.51
N MET A 114 2.79 8.46 9.05
CA MET A 114 2.02 7.57 9.93
C MET A 114 1.73 8.23 11.30
N SER A 115 2.60 9.12 11.78
CA SER A 115 2.42 9.85 13.04
C SER A 115 1.36 10.96 12.93
N ASN A 116 1.29 11.63 11.78
CA ASN A 116 0.32 12.70 11.52
C ASN A 116 -1.13 12.21 11.47
N CYS A 117 -1.34 10.90 11.29
CA CYS A 117 -2.66 10.25 11.40
C CYS A 117 -3.29 10.37 12.80
N LYS A 118 -2.52 10.70 13.85
CA LYS A 118 -3.05 10.91 15.22
C LYS A 118 -4.01 12.11 15.34
N LYS A 119 -4.02 13.03 14.37
CA LYS A 119 -4.93 14.21 14.37
C LYS A 119 -6.36 13.92 13.89
N CYS A 120 -6.65 12.75 13.30
CA CYS A 120 -8.02 12.35 12.98
C CYS A 120 -8.90 12.07 14.22
N LYS A 121 -8.34 12.14 15.44
CA LYS A 121 -9.11 12.09 16.70
C LYS A 121 -9.70 13.44 17.14
N HIS A 122 -9.59 14.50 16.35
CA HIS A 122 -10.16 15.82 16.67
C HIS A 122 -10.82 16.48 15.45
N SER A 123 -11.85 15.83 14.89
CA SER A 123 -12.95 16.60 14.30
C SER A 123 -14.08 16.57 15.32
N LYS A 124 -14.19 17.66 16.08
CA LYS A 124 -15.38 18.00 16.86
C LYS A 124 -16.54 18.31 15.92
#